data_AF-A0A9E0IS56-F1
#
_entry.id   AF-A0A9E0IS56-F1
#
_cell.length_a   1.000
_cell.length_b   1.000
_cell.length_c   1.000
_cell.angle_alpha   90.00
_cell.angle_beta   90.00
_cell.angle_gamma   90.00
#
_symmetry.space_group_name_H-M   'P 1'
#
loop_
_entity.id
_entity.type
_entity.pdbx_description
1 polymer ?
#
loop_
_entity_poly.entity_id
_entity_poly.type
_entity_poly.pdbx_seq_one_letter_code
_entity_poly.pdbx_strand_id
1 'polypeptide(L)'
;MTQPALDLAVTFGEDGYLSTAIGATGSLTVHPNFYVVMHTLVSVDPTVDFYLQPGAGVTHSIGATAPFVEVTAASAVGRGALDVGIGVAVGASRNF
;
A
#
# COMPACT_ATOMS: atom_id res chain seq x y z
N MET A 1 17.48 1.93 0.65
CA MET A 1 17.44 0.68 -0.14
C MET A 1 16.03 0.57 -0.68
N THR A 2 15.86 0.31 -1.98
CA THR A 2 14.54 0.18 -2.61
C THR A 2 14.20 -1.31 -2.66
N GLN A 3 13.11 -1.74 -2.02
CA GLN A 3 12.68 -3.14 -2.07
C GLN A 3 11.36 -3.24 -2.86
N PRO A 4 11.36 -3.90 -4.02
CA PRO A 4 10.11 -4.27 -4.68
C PRO A 4 9.43 -5.38 -3.89
N ALA A 5 8.13 -5.20 -3.62
CA ALA A 5 7.28 -6.23 -2.99
C ALA A 5 6.03 -6.48 -3.85
N LEU A 6 5.54 -7.71 -3.81
CA LEU A 6 4.25 -8.10 -4.35
C LEU A 6 3.25 -8.14 -3.19
N ASP A 7 2.22 -7.31 -3.28
CA ASP A 7 1.18 -7.19 -2.26
C ASP A 7 -0.09 -7.90 -2.73
N LEU A 8 -0.76 -8.56 -1.80
CA LEU A 8 -2.13 -9.02 -1.96
C LEU A 8 -2.99 -8.19 -1.02
N ALA A 9 -3.82 -7.33 -1.59
CA ALA A 9 -4.73 -6.49 -0.83
C ALA A 9 -6.16 -7.00 -0.97
N VAL A 10 -6.93 -6.85 0.10
CA VAL A 10 -8.37 -7.05 0.10
C VAL A 10 -9.00 -5.67 0.23
N THR A 11 -9.80 -5.27 -0.75
CA THR A 11 -10.45 -3.95 -0.78
C THR A 11 -11.97 -4.11 -0.70
N PHE A 12 -12.63 -3.16 -0.04
CA PHE A 12 -14.09 -3.10 0.02
C PHE A 12 -14.55 -2.07 -1.00
N GLY A 13 -15.30 -2.52 -2.01
CA GLY A 13 -15.90 -1.62 -3.00
C GLY A 13 -17.09 -0.84 -2.39
N GLU A 14 -17.41 0.31 -2.97
CA GLU A 14 -18.56 1.14 -2.55
C GLU A 14 -19.89 0.35 -2.52
N ASP A 15 -20.05 -0.65 -3.39
CA ASP A 15 -21.26 -1.47 -3.47
C ASP A 15 -21.28 -2.66 -2.49
N GLY A 16 -20.38 -2.66 -1.49
CA GLY A 16 -20.35 -3.69 -0.45
C GLY A 16 -19.80 -5.04 -0.88
N TYR A 17 -19.14 -5.12 -2.05
CA TYR A 17 -18.42 -6.31 -2.47
C TYR A 17 -16.97 -6.32 -1.97
N LEU A 18 -16.46 -7.54 -1.77
CA LEU A 18 -15.10 -7.82 -1.36
C LEU A 18 -14.26 -8.08 -2.60
N SER A 19 -13.35 -7.16 -2.90
CA SER A 19 -12.41 -7.30 -4.01
C SER A 19 -11.03 -7.71 -3.53
N THR A 20 -10.30 -8.36 -4.42
CA THR A 20 -8.88 -8.65 -4.22
C THR A 20 -8.09 -7.83 -5.21
N ALA A 21 -6.96 -7.29 -4.78
CA ALA A 21 -6.07 -6.54 -5.65
C ALA A 21 -4.66 -7.13 -5.60
N ILE A 22 -4.04 -7.22 -6.76
CA ILE A 22 -2.63 -7.58 -6.90
C ILE A 22 -1.84 -6.27 -6.98
N GLY A 23 -0.88 -6.14 -6.07
CA GLY A 23 -0.14 -4.92 -5.85
C GLY A 23 1.34 -5.06 -6.17
N ALA A 24 1.92 -4.06 -6.82
CA ALA A 24 3.36 -3.88 -6.84
C ALA A 24 3.74 -2.69 -5.97
N THR A 25 4.74 -2.86 -5.14
CA THR A 25 5.12 -1.86 -4.14
C THR A 25 6.57 -1.48 -4.27
N GLY A 26 6.81 -0.18 -4.32
CA GLY A 26 8.14 0.40 -4.24
C GLY A 26 8.25 1.26 -3.00
N SER A 27 9.27 1.02 -2.18
CA SER A 27 9.56 1.83 -0.99
C SER A 27 10.95 2.47 -1.09
N LEU A 28 11.09 3.66 -0.51
CA LEU A 28 12.35 4.37 -0.40
C LEU A 28 12.54 4.84 1.05
N THR A 29 13.50 4.25 1.74
CA THR A 29 13.96 4.73 3.05
C THR A 29 14.68 6.06 2.89
N VAL A 30 14.18 7.12 3.55
CA VAL A 30 14.81 8.45 3.55
C VAL A 30 15.45 8.79 4.90
N HIS A 31 15.07 8.07 5.97
CA HIS A 31 15.68 8.13 7.30
C HIS A 31 15.61 6.72 7.93
N PRO A 32 16.48 6.33 8.90
CA PRO A 32 16.45 4.99 9.50
C PRO A 32 15.11 4.50 10.03
N ASN A 33 14.21 5.42 10.39
CA ASN A 33 12.88 5.13 10.92
C ASN A 33 11.73 5.62 10.03
N PHE A 34 12.02 6.11 8.81
CA PHE A 34 11.00 6.70 7.94
C PHE A 34 11.27 6.41 6.46
N TYR A 35 10.22 6.00 5.77
CA TYR A 35 10.26 5.66 4.35
C TYR A 35 9.03 6.22 3.65
N VAL A 36 9.19 6.49 2.35
CA VAL A 36 8.08 6.77 1.45
C VAL A 36 7.76 5.52 0.65
N VAL A 37 6.51 5.34 0.27
CA VAL A 37 6.03 4.15 -0.42
C VAL A 37 5.09 4.52 -1.54
N MET A 38 5.03 3.65 -2.54
CA MET A 38 4.06 3.70 -3.62
C MET A 38 3.55 2.29 -3.87
N HIS A 39 2.26 2.07 -3.63
CA HIS A 39 1.58 0.84 -4.05
C HIS A 39 0.82 1.10 -5.34
N THR A 40 0.94 0.18 -6.28
CA THR A 40 0.13 0.13 -7.50
C THR A 40 -0.73 -1.11 -7.40
N LEU A 41 -2.04 -0.93 -7.18
CA LEU A 41 -2.98 -2.04 -7.03
C LEU A 41 -3.83 -2.18 -8.28
N VAL A 42 -4.04 -3.42 -8.71
CA VAL A 42 -5.00 -3.77 -9.76
C VAL A 42 -6.07 -4.66 -9.15
N SER A 43 -7.31 -4.18 -9.10
CA SER A 43 -8.44 -4.96 -8.58
C SER A 43 -8.83 -6.07 -9.55
N VAL A 44 -9.18 -7.24 -9.02
CA VAL A 44 -9.43 -8.49 -9.75
C VAL A 44 -10.96 -8.73 -9.95
N ASP A 45 -11.80 -7.74 -9.69
CA ASP A 45 -13.27 -7.77 -9.83
C ASP A 45 -13.79 -7.30 -11.21
N PRO A 46 -15.11 -7.32 -11.52
CA PRO A 46 -15.61 -7.17 -12.89
C PRO A 46 -15.33 -5.80 -13.53
N THR A 47 -15.00 -4.78 -12.73
CA THR A 47 -14.39 -3.53 -13.20
C THR A 47 -12.92 -3.54 -12.87
N VAL A 48 -12.07 -3.69 -13.90
CA VAL A 48 -10.62 -3.57 -13.74
C VAL A 48 -10.30 -2.12 -13.39
N ASP A 49 -10.01 -1.88 -12.12
CA ASP A 49 -9.64 -0.58 -11.60
C ASP A 49 -8.17 -0.58 -11.17
N PHE A 50 -7.47 0.48 -11.58
CA PHE A 50 -6.09 0.73 -11.21
C PHE A 50 -6.06 1.76 -10.09
N TYR A 51 -5.38 1.45 -9.00
CA TYR A 51 -5.20 2.37 -7.89
C TYR A 51 -3.73 2.69 -7.69
N LEU A 52 -3.45 3.97 -7.51
CA LEU A 52 -2.16 4.45 -7.04
C LEU A 52 -2.30 4.87 -5.59
N GLN A 53 -1.40 4.38 -4.75
CA GLN A 53 -1.39 4.66 -3.32
C GLN A 53 -0.03 5.18 -2.86
N PRO A 54 0.30 6.46 -3.14
CA PRO A 54 1.45 7.09 -2.51
C PRO A 54 1.23 7.21 -1.00
N GLY A 55 2.31 7.01 -0.25
CA GLY A 55 2.26 7.15 1.19
C GLY A 55 3.61 7.28 1.85
N ALA A 56 3.56 7.24 3.17
CA ALA A 56 4.74 7.25 4.01
C ALA A 56 4.52 6.38 5.24
N GLY A 57 5.60 5.75 5.68
CA GLY A 57 5.59 4.90 6.84
C GLY A 57 6.72 5.20 7.80
N VAL A 58 6.46 4.91 9.07
CA VAL A 58 7.45 4.91 10.13
C VAL A 58 7.72 3.48 10.56
N THR A 59 8.98 3.18 10.85
CA THR A 59 9.40 1.88 11.35
C THR A 59 10.44 2.05 12.45
N HIS A 60 10.53 1.09 13.35
CA HIS A 60 11.57 1.08 14.37
C HIS A 60 12.03 -0.34 14.65
N SER A 61 13.34 -0.60 14.52
CA SER A 61 13.91 -1.92 14.78
C SER A 61 13.93 -2.25 16.27
N ILE A 62 13.28 -3.35 16.65
CA ILE A 62 13.26 -3.94 17.98
C ILE A 62 13.83 -5.36 17.86
N GLY A 63 15.14 -5.49 18.10
CA GLY A 63 15.85 -6.76 17.90
C GLY A 63 15.79 -7.21 16.43
N ALA A 64 15.27 -8.43 16.20
CA ALA A 64 15.14 -9.00 14.86
C ALA A 64 13.87 -8.57 14.11
N THR A 65 13.02 -7.74 14.71
CA THR A 65 11.73 -7.34 14.16
C THR A 65 11.67 -5.83 13.99
N ALA A 66 11.08 -5.36 12.90
CA ALA A 66 10.84 -3.94 12.64
C ALA A 66 9.34 -3.71 12.42
N PRO A 67 8.56 -3.43 13.49
CA PRO A 67 7.20 -2.96 13.34
C PRO A 67 7.15 -1.69 12.49
N PHE A 68 6.06 -1.51 11.76
CA PHE A 68 5.79 -0.32 10.97
C PHE A 68 4.32 0.09 11.01
N VAL A 69 4.12 1.39 10.79
CA VAL A 69 2.82 2.00 10.53
C VAL A 69 2.97 2.85 9.27
N GLU A 70 2.04 2.70 8.36
CA GLU A 70 2.07 3.35 7.05
C GLU A 70 0.71 3.96 6.74
N VAL A 71 0.72 5.14 6.14
CA VAL A 71 -0.48 5.84 5.69
C VAL A 71 -0.33 6.17 4.22
N THR A 72 -1.34 5.80 3.44
CA THR A 72 -1.38 6.03 2.00
C THR A 72 -2.63 6.83 1.61
N ALA A 73 -2.51 7.67 0.60
CA ALA A 73 -3.66 8.24 -0.09
C ALA A 73 -3.91 7.40 -1.34
N ALA A 74 -5.10 6.82 -1.49
CA ALA A 74 -5.47 6.01 -2.63
C ALA A 74 -6.24 6.84 -3.65
N SER A 75 -5.92 6.70 -4.93
CA SER A 75 -6.72 7.26 -6.01
C SER A 75 -6.93 6.23 -7.11
N ALA A 76 -8.18 6.08 -7.55
CA ALA A 76 -8.47 5.35 -8.78
C ALA A 76 -7.91 6.13 -9.98
N VAL A 77 -7.31 5.42 -10.93
CA VAL A 77 -6.75 5.96 -12.17
C VAL A 77 -7.54 5.38 -13.33
N GLY A 78 -7.97 6.23 -14.26
CA GLY A 78 -8.71 5.82 -15.46
C GLY A 78 -10.23 5.82 -15.30
N ARG A 79 -10.76 5.94 -14.08
CA ARG A 79 -12.15 6.36 -13.86
C ARG A 79 -12.25 7.86 -14.09
N GLY A 80 -13.21 8.31 -14.90
CA GLY A 80 -13.42 9.74 -15.20
C GLY A 80 -13.91 10.57 -14.00
N ALA A 81 -14.05 9.95 -12.82
CA ALA A 81 -14.38 10.59 -11.56
C ALA A 81 -13.22 10.38 -10.57
N LEU A 82 -12.86 11.45 -9.85
CA LEU A 82 -11.81 11.42 -8.84
C LEU A 82 -12.35 10.67 -7.61
N ASP A 83 -11.82 9.47 -7.36
CA ASP A 83 -12.09 8.70 -6.15
C ASP A 83 -10.85 8.77 -5.26
N VAL A 84 -11.00 9.21 -4.01
CA VAL A 84 -9.89 9.41 -3.07
C VAL A 84 -10.19 8.67 -1.77
N GLY A 85 -9.32 7.71 -1.46
CA GLY A 85 -9.33 6.95 -0.21
C GLY A 85 -8.12 7.24 0.65
N ILE A 86 -8.18 6.83 1.91
CA ILE A 86 -7.02 6.80 2.81
C ILE A 86 -6.83 5.36 3.25
N GLY A 87 -5.62 4.83 3.06
CA GLY A 87 -5.19 3.53 3.56
C GLY A 87 -4.34 3.70 4.80
N VAL A 88 -4.49 2.76 5.73
CA VAL A 88 -3.57 2.61 6.87
C VAL A 88 -3.15 1.15 6.93
N ALA A 89 -1.84 0.92 6.90
CA ALA A 89 -1.26 -0.40 7.09
C ALA A 89 -0.43 -0.44 8.37
N VAL A 90 -0.55 -1.54 9.10
CA VAL A 90 0.25 -1.83 10.29
C VAL A 90 0.81 -3.23 10.15
N GLY A 91 2.08 -3.40 10.48
CA GLY A 91 2.72 -4.69 10.33
C GLY A 91 4.08 -4.74 10.99
N ALA A 92 4.81 -5.81 10.73
CA ALA A 92 6.18 -5.97 11.17
C ALA A 92 6.97 -6.78 10.14
N SER A 93 8.20 -6.36 9.86
CA SER A 93 9.14 -7.13 9.04
C SER A 93 10.21 -7.76 9.93
N ARG A 94 10.89 -8.79 9.41
CA ARG A 94 12.03 -9.41 10.07
C ARG A 94 13.31 -8.89 9.42
N ASN A 95 14.22 -8.34 10.22
CA ASN A 95 15.55 -7.97 9.76
C ASN A 95 16.38 -9.26 9.68
N PHE A 96 16.72 -9.70 8.47
CA PHE A 96 17.64 -10.82 8.23
C PHE A 96 19.08 -10.32 8.10
#